data_AF-A0A024EFM0-F1
#
_entry.id   AF-A0A024EFM0-F1
#
_cell.length_a   1.000
_cell.length_b   1.000
_cell.length_c   1.000
_cell.angle_alpha   90.00
_cell.angle_beta   90.00
_cell.angle_gamma   90.00
#
_symmetry.space_group_name_H-M   'P 1'
#
loop_
_entity.id
_entity.type
_entity.pdbx_description
1 polymer ?
#
loop_
_entity_poly.entity_id
_entity_poly.type
_entity_poly.pdbx_seq_one_letter_code
_entity_poly.pdbx_strand_id
1 'polypeptide(L)'
;MAVLEGLRHALGQPAHLRRARAIWWGELHTVCLDHQIWDWQASEVVVIKRIASTAWMIGSACYEPETNKTLLALIGAPEGVEIQL
;
A
#
# COMPACT_ATOMS: atom_id res chain seq x y z
N MET A 1 -9.37 -25.43 14.30
CA MET A 1 -8.86 -24.60 13.19
C MET A 1 -9.85 -23.55 12.70
N ALA A 2 -11.17 -23.81 12.69
CA ALA A 2 -12.18 -22.85 12.24
C ALA A 2 -12.17 -21.47 12.93
N VAL A 3 -11.81 -21.40 14.21
CA VAL A 3 -11.71 -20.12 14.96
C VAL A 3 -10.61 -19.23 14.39
N LEU A 4 -9.45 -19.79 14.05
CA LEU A 4 -8.32 -19.01 13.51
C LEU A 4 -8.61 -18.52 12.08
N GLU A 5 -9.30 -19.33 11.27
CA GLU A 5 -9.73 -18.91 9.94
C GLU A 5 -10.79 -17.82 10.00
N GLY A 6 -11.76 -17.93 10.92
CA GLY A 6 -12.74 -16.88 11.17
C GLY A 6 -12.09 -15.57 11.60
N LEU A 7 -11.06 -15.63 12.45
CA LEU A 7 -10.30 -14.47 12.91
C LEU A 7 -9.49 -13.83 11.78
N ARG A 8 -8.84 -14.66 10.93
CA ARG A 8 -8.16 -14.18 9.72
C ARG A 8 -9.13 -13.49 8.76
N HIS A 9 -10.31 -14.06 8.56
CA HIS A 9 -11.33 -13.51 7.68
C HIS A 9 -11.90 -12.18 8.23
N ALA A 10 -12.08 -12.11 9.55
CA ALA A 10 -12.48 -10.88 10.24
C ALA A 10 -11.43 -9.78 10.08
N LEU A 11 -10.15 -10.09 10.33
CA LEU A 11 -9.05 -9.15 10.16
C LEU A 11 -8.90 -8.68 8.70
N GLY A 12 -9.20 -9.54 7.74
CA GLY A 12 -9.22 -9.20 6.31
C GLY A 12 -10.42 -8.38 5.86
N GLN A 13 -11.42 -8.14 6.72
CA GLN A 13 -12.56 -7.31 6.34
C GLN A 13 -12.11 -5.86 6.11
N PRO A 14 -12.64 -5.16 5.09
CA PRO A 14 -12.25 -3.79 4.75
C PRO A 14 -12.31 -2.81 5.93
N ALA A 15 -13.30 -2.95 6.82
CA ALA A 15 -13.43 -2.10 8.00
C ALA A 15 -12.29 -2.29 9.01
N HIS A 16 -11.85 -3.53 9.24
CA HIS A 16 -10.75 -3.83 10.15
C HIS A 16 -9.40 -3.43 9.54
N LEU A 17 -9.20 -3.68 8.24
CA LEU A 17 -8.01 -3.22 7.52
C LEU A 17 -7.90 -1.70 7.50
N ARG A 18 -9.00 -0.97 7.25
CA ARG A 18 -9.04 0.49 7.31
C ARG A 18 -8.64 1.00 8.69
N ARG A 19 -9.22 0.42 9.76
CA ARG A 19 -8.91 0.82 11.14
C ARG A 19 -7.45 0.52 11.49
N ALA A 20 -6.95 -0.65 11.12
CA ALA A 20 -5.55 -1.03 11.35
C ALA A 20 -4.59 -0.07 10.64
N ARG A 21 -4.88 0.29 9.38
CA ARG A 21 -4.10 1.25 8.61
C ARG A 21 -4.12 2.66 9.21
N ALA A 22 -5.26 3.13 9.70
CA ALA A 22 -5.36 4.43 10.36
C ALA A 22 -4.53 4.49 11.65
N ILE A 23 -4.60 3.46 12.49
CA ILE A 23 -3.79 3.34 13.71
C ILE A 23 -2.30 3.28 13.35
N TRP A 24 -1.95 2.45 12.37
CA TRP A 24 -0.57 2.29 11.91
C TRP A 24 0.02 3.62 11.45
N TRP A 25 -0.69 4.35 10.60
CA TRP A 25 -0.23 5.65 10.12
C TRP A 25 -0.09 6.67 11.25
N GLY A 26 -1.06 6.74 12.16
CA GLY A 26 -1.03 7.67 13.29
C GLY A 26 0.14 7.43 14.25
N GLU A 27 0.56 6.18 14.43
CA GLU A 27 1.66 5.84 15.35
C GLU A 27 3.03 5.83 14.65
N LEU A 28 3.11 5.24 13.45
CA LEU A 28 4.38 4.92 12.80
C LEU A 28 4.70 5.83 11.60
N HIS A 29 3.74 6.59 11.08
CA HIS A 29 3.91 7.53 9.97
C HIS A 29 4.62 6.93 8.74
N THR A 30 4.40 5.65 8.47
CA THR A 30 4.88 4.93 7.28
C THR A 30 3.73 4.09 6.71
N VAL A 31 3.76 3.87 5.41
CA VAL A 31 2.84 2.94 4.73
C VAL A 31 3.47 1.56 4.47
N CYS A 32 4.69 1.31 4.98
CA CYS A 32 5.45 0.05 4.80
C CYS A 32 5.78 -0.32 3.34
N LEU A 33 5.54 0.58 2.39
CA LEU A 33 5.86 0.42 0.97
C LEU A 33 7.25 0.97 0.62
N ASP A 34 8.01 1.41 1.62
CA ASP A 34 9.36 1.93 1.45
C ASP A 34 10.24 0.87 0.76
N HIS A 35 10.91 1.25 -0.32
CA HIS A 35 11.73 0.38 -1.17
C HIS A 35 10.99 -0.72 -1.95
N GLN A 36 9.66 -0.66 -2.03
CA GLN A 36 8.88 -1.53 -2.92
C GLN A 36 8.70 -0.86 -4.30
N ILE A 37 8.53 -1.67 -5.34
CA ILE A 37 8.37 -1.20 -6.72
C ILE A 37 6.91 -1.44 -7.13
N TRP A 38 6.29 -0.46 -7.78
CA TRP A 38 4.96 -0.65 -8.36
C TRP A 38 5.08 -0.95 -9.85
N ASP A 39 4.57 -2.12 -10.26
CA ASP A 39 4.38 -2.47 -11.66
C ASP A 39 3.00 -1.97 -12.09
N TRP A 40 2.98 -0.84 -12.82
CA TRP A 40 1.73 -0.24 -13.28
C TRP A 40 1.00 -1.11 -14.33
N GLN A 41 1.72 -1.99 -15.03
CA GLN A 41 1.12 -2.85 -16.05
C GLN A 41 0.42 -4.06 -15.41
N ALA A 42 0.98 -4.58 -14.32
CA ALA A 42 0.36 -5.64 -13.53
C ALA A 42 -0.60 -5.13 -12.44
N SER A 43 -0.54 -3.83 -12.10
CA SER A 43 -1.24 -3.22 -10.95
C SER A 43 -0.87 -3.87 -9.61
N GLU A 44 0.38 -4.33 -9.48
CA GLU A 44 0.88 -5.07 -8.30
C GLU A 44 2.12 -4.40 -7.70
N VAL A 45 2.30 -4.54 -6.38
CA VAL A 45 3.52 -4.13 -5.69
C VAL A 45 4.48 -5.31 -5.67
N VAL A 46 5.65 -5.15 -6.27
CA VAL A 46 6.64 -6.21 -6.46
C VAL A 46 7.83 -5.96 -5.54
N VAL A 47 8.18 -6.97 -4.74
CA VAL A 47 9.45 -6.99 -4.00
C VAL A 47 10.58 -7.17 -5.00
N ILE A 48 11.58 -6.28 -4.95
CA ILE A 48 12.72 -6.17 -5.88
C ILE A 48 13.21 -7.55 -6.34
N LYS A 49 12.80 -7.97 -7.55
CA LYS A 49 13.37 -9.16 -8.20
C LYS A 49 13.76 -8.98 -9.66
N ARG A 50 13.41 -7.85 -10.28
CA ARG A 50 13.92 -7.38 -11.58
C ARG A 50 13.29 -6.02 -11.81
N ILE A 51 14.11 -4.98 -11.97
CA ILE A 51 13.63 -3.70 -12.49
C ILE A 51 13.32 -3.96 -13.97
N ALA A 52 12.08 -4.32 -14.28
CA ALA A 52 11.59 -4.27 -15.65
C ALA A 52 11.55 -2.80 -16.07
N SER A 53 11.77 -2.50 -17.35
CA SER A 53 11.75 -1.14 -17.92
C SER A 53 10.41 -0.39 -17.73
N THR A 54 9.41 -1.05 -17.16
CA THR A 54 8.06 -0.56 -16.88
C THR A 54 7.82 -0.28 -15.39
N ALA A 55 8.80 -0.48 -14.51
CA ALA A 55 8.57 -0.44 -13.07
C ALA A 55 9.03 0.90 -12.47
N TRP A 56 8.14 1.58 -11.73
CA TRP A 56 8.46 2.84 -11.05
C TRP A 56 8.79 2.57 -9.58
N MET A 57 9.87 3.21 -9.09
CA MET A 57 10.26 3.09 -7.69
C MET A 57 9.35 3.95 -6.82
N ILE A 58 8.83 3.41 -5.72
CA ILE A 58 8.10 4.21 -4.72
C ILE A 58 9.14 5.00 -3.92
N GLY A 59 9.17 6.31 -4.10
CA GLY A 59 10.08 7.22 -3.40
C GLY A 59 9.58 7.64 -2.03
N SER A 60 8.27 7.85 -1.92
CA SER A 60 7.60 8.03 -0.64
C SER A 60 6.13 7.70 -0.80
N ALA A 61 5.46 7.46 0.32
CA ALA A 61 4.05 7.19 0.31
C ALA A 61 3.38 7.68 1.58
N CYS A 62 2.17 8.23 1.43
CA CYS A 62 1.42 8.92 2.46
C CYS A 62 0.01 8.34 2.54
N TYR A 63 -0.47 8.10 3.75
CA TYR A 63 -1.86 7.71 3.98
C TYR A 63 -2.68 8.92 4.45
N GLU A 64 -3.81 9.17 3.79
CA GLU A 64 -4.80 10.18 4.16
C GLU A 64 -5.99 9.51 4.87
N PRO A 65 -6.13 9.65 6.20
CA PRO A 65 -7.20 8.98 6.94
C PRO A 65 -8.60 9.51 6.60
N GLU A 66 -8.72 10.83 6.38
CA GLU A 66 -9.99 11.52 6.11
C GLU A 66 -10.66 11.03 4.82
N THR A 67 -9.85 10.77 3.80
CA THR A 67 -10.30 10.32 2.47
C THR A 67 -10.09 8.82 2.27
N ASN A 68 -9.45 8.13 3.21
CA ASN A 68 -9.06 6.72 3.14
C ASN A 68 -8.14 6.39 1.95
N LYS A 69 -7.36 7.38 1.47
CA LYS A 69 -6.51 7.25 0.28
C LYS A 69 -5.05 6.98 0.65
N THR A 70 -4.34 6.29 -0.23
CA THR A 70 -2.88 6.15 -0.14
C THR A 70 -2.27 6.80 -1.36
N LEU A 71 -1.50 7.86 -1.12
CA LEU A 71 -0.78 8.61 -2.15
C LEU A 71 0.62 8.04 -2.28
N LEU A 72 1.04 7.72 -3.51
CA LEU A 72 2.38 7.25 -3.81
C LEU A 72 3.13 8.32 -4.63
N ALA A 73 4.28 8.76 -4.12
CA ALA A 73 5.23 9.52 -4.92
C ALA A 73 6.21 8.54 -5.57
N LEU A 74 6.17 8.47 -6.89
CA LEU A 74 7.01 7.59 -7.68
C LEU A 74 8.26 8.34 -8.16
N ILE A 75 9.44 7.75 -8.00
CA ILE A 75 10.70 8.30 -8.52
C ILE A 75 10.82 7.94 -10.00
N GLY A 76 10.93 8.96 -10.84
CA GLY A 76 11.08 8.83 -12.30
C GLY A 76 9.78 9.02 -13.09
N ALA A 77 8.61 8.92 -12.46
CA ALA A 77 7.34 9.19 -13.12
C ALA A 77 7.09 10.72 -13.17
N PRO A 78 6.61 11.27 -14.30
CA PRO A 78 6.35 12.70 -14.42
C PRO A 78 5.19 13.20 -13.54
N GLU A 79 4.29 12.30 -13.10
CA GLU A 79 3.10 12.61 -12.32
C GLU A 79 2.93 11.54 -11.21
N GLY A 80 2.74 11.97 -9.95
CA GLY A 80 2.47 11.05 -8.83
C GLY A 80 1.12 10.35 -8.99
N VAL A 81 0.99 9.11 -8.51
CA VAL A 81 -0.19 8.28 -8.78
C VAL A 81 -1.02 8.10 -7.51
N GLU A 82 -2.32 8.41 -7.61
CA GLU A 82 -3.31 8.23 -6.55
C GLU A 82 -3.89 6.81 -6.64
N ILE A 83 -3.84 6.05 -5.53
CA ILE A 83 -4.52 4.76 -5.42
C ILE A 83 -5.75 4.92 -4.52
N GLN A 84 -6.92 4.62 -5.09
CA GLN A 84 -8.18 4.50 -4.36
C GLN A 84 -8.44 3.03 -4.03
N LEU A 85 -8.83 2.76 -2.78
CA LEU A 85 -9.15 1.43 -2.23
C LEU A 85 -10.63 1.31 -1.88
#